data_AF-A0A7C5H1G8-F1
#
_entry.id   AF-A0A7C5H1G8-F1
#
_cell.length_a   1.000
_cell.length_b   1.000
_cell.length_c   1.000
_cell.angle_alpha   90.00
_cell.angle_beta   90.00
_cell.angle_gamma   90.00
#
_symmetry.space_group_name_H-M   'P 1'
#
loop_
_entity.id
_entity.type
_entity.pdbx_description
1 polymer ?
#
loop_
_entity_poly.entity_id
_entity_poly.type
_entity_poly.pdbx_seq_one_letter_code
_entity_poly.pdbx_strand_id
1 'polypeptide(L)'
;MARSLQEQLLKSGLATESSLKKARENNNKNSDEAKNKSSKPQSAYKNKTSRRSLNSSYQPKNQREQNNEGTQEKSSDAQSPHHAQKNSPHSTNTAQPTRKTHKKPKAKNNEPNLANLYRQRAEVERKEKEDEEARRREQARIKKQTRKKLRTLVLKHLQNDDQASLRYNFVVGSNVKYVFVTEEQQNQLAAGELAITFIDGKR
;
A
#
# COMPACT_ATOMS: atom_id res chain seq x y z
N MET A 1 15.19 30.94 10.12
CA MET A 1 14.51 30.32 11.28
C MET A 1 14.01 28.94 10.85
N ALA A 2 14.43 27.87 11.54
CA ALA A 2 14.00 26.50 11.21
C ALA A 2 12.57 26.27 11.71
N ARG A 3 11.68 25.74 10.86
CA ARG A 3 10.30 25.40 11.25
C ARG A 3 10.31 24.16 12.14
N SER A 4 9.48 24.17 13.18
CA SER A 4 9.31 23.01 14.06
C SER A 4 8.77 21.82 13.26
N LEU A 5 9.25 20.60 13.56
CA LEU A 5 8.78 19.36 12.92
C LEU A 5 7.25 19.22 12.98
N GLN A 6 6.62 19.71 14.06
CA GLN A 6 5.16 19.69 14.22
C GLN A 6 4.46 20.57 13.18
N GLU A 7 5.04 21.74 12.92
CA GLU A 7 4.54 22.69 11.93
C GLU A 7 4.72 22.15 10.52
N GLN A 8 5.83 21.43 10.27
CA GLN A 8 6.04 20.72 9.01
C GLN A 8 4.98 19.64 8.78
N LEU A 9 4.65 18.84 9.80
CA LEU A 9 3.65 17.77 9.72
C LEU A 9 2.22 18.29 9.54
N LEU A 10 1.86 19.40 10.19
CA LEU A 10 0.57 20.07 10.00
C LEU A 10 0.48 20.68 8.59
N LYS A 11 1.55 21.36 8.15
CA LYS A 11 1.57 22.03 6.84
C LYS A 11 1.56 21.04 5.68
N SER A 12 2.18 19.87 5.83
CA SER A 12 2.16 18.80 4.85
C SER A 12 0.87 17.96 4.88
N GLY A 13 -0.05 18.23 5.81
CA GLY A 13 -1.28 17.46 5.99
C GLY A 13 -1.06 16.02 6.44
N LEU A 14 0.13 15.69 6.97
CA LEU A 14 0.47 14.34 7.44
C LEU A 14 -0.10 14.06 8.83
N ALA A 15 -0.41 15.09 9.60
CA ALA A 15 -1.01 14.98 10.92
C ALA A 15 -2.11 16.03 11.13
N THR A 16 -3.13 15.67 11.90
CA THR A 16 -4.17 16.61 12.35
C THR A 16 -3.78 17.19 13.71
N GLU A 17 -4.26 18.39 14.00
CA GLU A 17 -3.98 19.05 15.29
C GLU A 17 -4.46 18.22 16.49
N SER A 18 -5.58 17.51 16.30
CA SER A 18 -6.12 16.59 17.30
C SER A 18 -5.23 15.36 17.55
N SER A 19 -4.54 14.83 16.53
CA SER A 19 -3.62 13.70 16.71
C SER A 19 -2.34 14.12 17.43
N LEU A 20 -1.81 15.31 17.12
CA LEU A 20 -0.64 15.87 17.81
C LEU A 20 -0.93 16.19 19.29
N LYS A 21 -2.13 16.70 19.60
CA LYS A 21 -2.55 16.98 20.99
C LYS A 21 -2.65 15.69 21.81
N LYS A 22 -3.29 14.64 21.26
CA LYS A 22 -3.40 13.32 21.91
C LYS A 22 -2.02 12.69 22.16
N ALA A 23 -1.10 12.80 21.20
CA ALA A 23 0.26 12.25 21.35
C ALA A 23 1.05 12.92 22.49
N ARG A 24 0.90 14.23 22.67
CA ARG A 24 1.52 14.97 23.79
C ARG A 24 0.93 14.60 25.14
N GLU A 25 -0.40 14.49 25.23
CA GLU A 25 -1.09 14.08 26.47
C GLU A 25 -0.66 12.68 26.92
N ASN A 26 -0.43 11.75 25.98
CA ASN A 26 0.05 10.40 26.31
C ASN A 26 1.50 10.39 26.83
N ASN A 27 2.39 11.22 26.27
CA ASN A 27 3.77 11.32 26.74
C ASN A 27 3.87 11.92 28.15
N ASN A 28 3.05 12.92 28.48
CA ASN A 28 3.03 13.49 29.82
C ASN A 28 2.56 12.47 30.88
N LYS A 29 1.52 11.68 30.57
CA LYS A 29 1.03 10.61 31.46
C LYS A 29 2.09 9.54 31.72
N ASN A 30 2.83 9.14 30.69
CA ASN A 30 3.93 8.19 30.82
C ASN A 30 5.11 8.78 31.63
N SER A 31 5.35 10.09 31.56
CA SER A 31 6.40 10.74 32.35
C SER A 31 6.09 10.82 33.85
N ASP A 32 4.80 10.94 34.21
CA ASP A 32 4.35 10.99 35.61
C ASP A 32 4.38 9.59 36.26
N GLU A 33 4.13 8.52 35.49
CA GLU A 33 4.32 7.14 35.94
C GLU A 33 5.80 6.75 36.08
N ALA A 34 6.70 7.30 35.25
CA ALA A 34 8.13 7.01 35.31
C ALA A 34 8.81 7.64 36.54
N LYS A 35 8.30 8.77 37.05
CA LYS A 35 8.85 9.43 38.25
C LYS A 35 8.50 8.69 39.56
N ASN A 36 7.43 7.90 39.60
CA ASN A 36 7.00 7.15 40.79
C ASN A 36 7.69 5.78 40.98
N LYS A 37 8.63 5.39 40.11
CA LYS A 37 9.36 4.10 40.18
C LYS A 37 10.86 4.22 40.47
N SER A 38 11.37 5.40 40.83
CA SER A 38 12.81 5.61 41.08
C SER A 38 13.11 6.08 42.50
N SER A 39 12.75 5.28 43.50
CA SER A 39 13.29 5.39 44.86
C SER A 39 13.83 4.04 45.35
N LYS A 40 15.04 3.70 44.91
CA LYS A 40 15.95 2.80 45.66
C LYS A 40 17.41 3.10 45.30
N PRO A 41 18.31 3.19 46.29
CA PRO A 41 19.66 3.71 46.10
C PRO A 41 20.58 2.68 45.43
N GLN A 42 21.50 3.21 44.61
CA GLN A 42 22.54 2.50 43.89
C GLN A 42 23.56 1.88 44.86
N SER A 43 23.80 0.57 44.75
CA SER A 43 25.00 -0.05 45.30
C SER A 43 25.97 -0.38 44.17
N ALA A 44 27.21 0.07 44.34
CA ALA A 44 28.30 -0.02 43.41
C ALA A 44 28.71 -1.48 43.16
N TYR A 45 28.81 -1.88 41.89
CA TYR A 45 29.56 -3.07 41.50
C TYR A 45 30.53 -2.74 40.36
N LYS A 46 31.80 -3.04 40.64
CA LYS A 46 32.98 -2.86 39.79
C LYS A 46 32.88 -3.72 38.52
N ASN A 47 33.19 -3.11 37.39
CA ASN A 47 33.47 -3.80 36.13
C ASN A 47 34.79 -4.57 36.24
N LYS A 48 34.74 -5.89 36.01
CA LYS A 48 35.89 -6.66 35.55
C LYS A 48 35.51 -7.40 34.26
N THR A 49 36.27 -7.04 33.24
CA THR A 49 36.49 -7.71 31.97
C THR A 49 36.63 -9.22 32.11
N SER A 50 35.86 -9.96 31.30
CA SER A 50 36.39 -11.18 30.67
C SER A 50 35.68 -11.43 29.35
N ARG A 51 36.49 -11.51 28.29
CA ARG A 51 36.13 -11.98 26.96
C ARG A 51 35.51 -13.37 27.06
N ARG A 52 34.38 -13.59 26.39
CA ARG A 52 34.06 -14.92 25.84
C ARG A 52 33.22 -14.76 24.59
N SER A 53 33.85 -15.09 23.46
CA SER A 53 33.23 -15.25 22.15
C SER A 53 32.21 -16.39 22.17
N LEU A 54 31.05 -16.19 21.56
CA LEU A 54 30.34 -17.26 20.88
C LEU A 54 29.65 -16.70 19.63
N ASN A 55 30.21 -17.10 18.50
CA ASN A 55 29.55 -17.14 17.20
C ASN A 55 28.21 -17.86 17.32
N SER A 56 27.17 -17.28 16.73
CA SER A 56 26.08 -18.08 16.15
C SER A 56 25.42 -17.25 15.04
N SER A 57 25.98 -17.43 13.85
CA SER A 57 25.38 -17.08 12.56
C SER A 57 24.11 -17.90 12.34
N TYR A 58 22.96 -17.24 12.24
CA TYR A 58 21.75 -17.83 11.69
C TYR A 58 21.31 -17.03 10.45
N GLN A 59 21.61 -17.59 9.28
CA GLN A 59 20.92 -17.29 8.02
C GLN A 59 19.72 -18.24 7.90
N PRO A 60 18.50 -17.75 7.60
CA PRO A 60 17.46 -18.61 7.07
C PRO A 60 17.65 -18.81 5.56
N LYS A 61 17.59 -20.09 5.16
CA LYS A 61 17.78 -20.62 3.83
C LYS A 61 16.65 -20.20 2.88
N ASN A 62 17.05 -19.84 1.66
CA ASN A 62 16.20 -19.81 0.47
C ASN A 62 15.55 -21.19 0.26
N GLN A 63 14.22 -21.22 0.15
CA GLN A 63 13.52 -22.32 -0.49
C GLN A 63 13.03 -21.88 -1.86
N ARG A 64 13.31 -22.78 -2.80
CA ARG A 64 13.19 -22.69 -4.24
C ARG A 64 12.04 -23.61 -4.61
N GLU A 65 10.91 -23.05 -5.03
CA GLU A 65 9.86 -23.75 -5.78
C GLU A 65 9.67 -22.92 -7.05
N GLN A 66 10.39 -23.22 -8.13
CA GLN A 66 10.00 -24.15 -9.18
C GLN A 66 8.54 -24.00 -9.64
N ASN A 67 8.41 -23.09 -10.60
CA ASN A 67 7.55 -23.11 -11.78
C ASN A 67 6.84 -24.45 -12.06
N ASN A 68 5.53 -24.36 -12.30
CA ASN A 68 4.84 -25.24 -13.23
C ASN A 68 3.82 -24.41 -14.03
N GLU A 69 4.14 -24.19 -15.31
CA GLU A 69 3.23 -23.72 -16.37
C GLU A 69 2.93 -24.91 -17.31
N GLY A 70 1.66 -25.04 -17.72
CA GLY A 70 1.18 -25.93 -18.79
C GLY A 70 0.85 -27.36 -18.32
N THR A 71 -0.28 -27.99 -18.65
CA THR A 71 -1.15 -27.86 -19.83
C THR A 71 -2.55 -28.43 -19.53
N GLN A 72 -3.52 -28.03 -20.35
CA GLN A 72 -4.96 -28.37 -20.39
C GLN A 72 -5.27 -29.86 -20.50
N GLU A 73 -6.46 -30.30 -20.04
CA GLU A 73 -7.46 -30.99 -20.88
C GLU A 73 -8.83 -31.19 -20.18
N LYS A 74 -9.85 -31.39 -21.02
CA LYS A 74 -11.31 -31.41 -20.77
C LYS A 74 -11.84 -32.77 -20.31
N SER A 75 -13.15 -32.76 -19.98
CA SER A 75 -14.17 -33.84 -20.06
C SER A 75 -14.62 -34.37 -18.68
N SER A 76 -15.87 -34.14 -18.25
CA SER A 76 -17.18 -34.75 -18.62
C SER A 76 -17.63 -35.71 -17.51
N ASP A 77 -18.88 -35.52 -17.06
CA ASP A 77 -19.81 -36.51 -16.52
C ASP A 77 -19.29 -37.60 -15.57
N ALA A 78 -19.74 -37.55 -14.30
CA ALA A 78 -20.54 -38.62 -13.69
C ALA A 78 -20.62 -38.52 -12.14
N GLN A 79 -21.85 -38.51 -11.65
CA GLN A 79 -22.34 -39.33 -10.52
C GLN A 79 -21.79 -39.08 -9.11
N SER A 80 -22.56 -38.31 -8.33
CA SER A 80 -22.66 -38.45 -6.87
C SER A 80 -23.60 -39.61 -6.52
N PRO A 81 -23.22 -40.56 -5.64
CA PRO A 81 -24.17 -41.51 -5.08
C PRO A 81 -24.88 -40.94 -3.85
N HIS A 82 -26.18 -41.24 -3.81
CA HIS A 82 -27.09 -41.05 -2.68
C HIS A 82 -26.88 -42.10 -1.56
N HIS A 83 -27.06 -41.67 -0.32
CA HIS A 83 -27.68 -42.44 0.77
C HIS A 83 -28.51 -41.41 1.59
N ALA A 84 -29.85 -41.38 1.65
CA ALA A 84 -30.84 -42.41 2.04
C ALA A 84 -30.43 -43.10 3.37
N GLN A 85 -31.18 -43.13 4.47
CA GLN A 85 -32.60 -42.92 4.79
C GLN A 85 -32.67 -42.70 6.33
N LYS A 86 -33.47 -41.75 6.84
CA LYS A 86 -34.83 -41.95 7.42
C LYS A 86 -34.88 -42.82 8.70
N ASN A 87 -35.19 -42.22 9.86
CA ASN A 87 -36.52 -42.31 10.50
C ASN A 87 -36.52 -41.81 11.97
N SER A 88 -37.48 -40.92 12.26
CA SER A 88 -38.04 -40.55 13.58
C SER A 88 -38.85 -41.73 14.18
N PRO A 89 -39.56 -41.64 15.33
CA PRO A 89 -39.46 -40.77 16.51
C PRO A 89 -39.50 -41.58 17.85
N HIS A 90 -39.07 -41.01 18.98
CA HIS A 90 -39.64 -41.43 20.27
C HIS A 90 -39.72 -40.26 21.25
N SER A 91 -40.94 -39.73 21.37
CA SER A 91 -41.36 -38.88 22.48
C SER A 91 -41.68 -39.79 23.66
N THR A 92 -40.91 -39.68 24.73
CA THR A 92 -41.37 -40.07 26.07
C THR A 92 -41.22 -38.87 26.99
N ASN A 93 -42.36 -38.26 27.27
CA ASN A 93 -42.55 -37.35 28.39
C ASN A 93 -42.23 -38.10 29.69
N THR A 94 -41.14 -37.71 30.34
CA THR A 94 -40.98 -37.92 31.78
C THR A 94 -40.71 -36.57 32.42
N ALA A 95 -41.76 -36.05 33.05
CA ALA A 95 -41.72 -34.88 33.90
C ALA A 95 -41.05 -35.26 35.22
N GLN A 96 -39.98 -34.56 35.60
CA GLN A 96 -39.56 -34.39 37.00
C GLN A 96 -38.48 -33.30 37.14
N PRO A 97 -38.28 -32.73 38.34
CA PRO A 97 -38.75 -31.41 38.67
C PRO A 97 -37.64 -30.35 38.63
N THR A 98 -38.09 -29.11 38.60
CA THR A 98 -37.32 -27.87 38.58
C THR A 98 -36.33 -27.78 39.75
N ARG A 99 -35.06 -28.14 39.52
CA ARG A 99 -33.95 -27.59 40.32
C ARG A 99 -33.52 -26.27 39.70
N LYS A 100 -34.04 -25.18 40.26
CA LYS A 100 -33.60 -23.80 40.02
C LYS A 100 -32.15 -23.65 40.48
N THR A 101 -31.22 -24.13 39.66
CA THR A 101 -29.83 -23.71 39.78
C THR A 101 -29.78 -22.23 39.46
N HIS A 102 -29.40 -21.46 40.47
CA HIS A 102 -29.25 -20.02 40.36
C HIS A 102 -28.14 -19.77 39.35
N LYS A 103 -28.52 -19.56 38.08
CA LYS A 103 -27.61 -19.11 37.03
C LYS A 103 -27.13 -17.73 37.46
N LYS A 104 -25.98 -17.67 38.13
CA LYS A 104 -25.24 -16.43 38.36
C LYS A 104 -25.23 -15.68 37.03
N PRO A 105 -25.59 -14.37 36.99
CA PRO A 105 -25.50 -13.62 35.76
C PRO A 105 -24.04 -13.69 35.31
N LYS A 106 -23.78 -14.36 34.18
CA LYS A 106 -22.44 -14.32 33.56
C LYS A 106 -22.16 -12.84 33.36
N ALA A 107 -21.18 -12.32 34.10
CA ALA A 107 -20.66 -10.98 33.87
C ALA A 107 -20.44 -10.86 32.37
N LYS A 108 -21.14 -9.92 31.73
CA LYS A 108 -20.91 -9.59 30.33
C LYS A 108 -19.52 -8.98 30.32
N ASN A 109 -18.50 -9.83 30.10
CA ASN A 109 -17.14 -9.39 29.86
C ASN A 109 -17.22 -8.36 28.73
N ASN A 110 -17.07 -7.10 29.10
CA ASN A 110 -17.05 -5.94 28.21
C ASN A 110 -15.72 -5.90 27.42
N GLU A 111 -15.19 -7.06 27.04
CA GLU A 111 -14.12 -7.17 26.09
C GLU A 111 -14.77 -7.29 24.70
N PRO A 112 -14.35 -6.51 23.71
CA PRO A 112 -14.83 -6.72 22.35
C PRO A 112 -14.53 -8.17 21.98
N ASN A 113 -15.60 -8.95 21.72
CA ASN A 113 -15.49 -10.34 21.33
C ASN A 113 -14.41 -10.44 20.24
N LEU A 114 -13.43 -11.32 20.41
CA LEU A 114 -12.27 -11.46 19.51
C LEU A 114 -12.69 -11.51 18.03
N ALA A 115 -13.85 -12.12 17.74
CA ALA A 115 -14.43 -12.16 16.39
C ALA A 115 -14.82 -10.78 15.83
N ASN A 116 -15.21 -9.83 16.68
CA ASN A 116 -15.52 -8.45 16.30
C ASN A 116 -14.24 -7.67 15.97
N LEU A 117 -13.13 -7.90 16.69
CA LEU A 117 -11.83 -7.26 16.39
C LEU A 117 -11.28 -7.73 15.04
N TYR A 118 -11.38 -9.02 14.73
CA TYR A 118 -10.99 -9.54 13.42
C TYR A 118 -11.85 -8.99 12.28
N ARG A 119 -13.18 -8.89 12.48
CA ARG A 119 -14.09 -8.26 11.51
C ARG A 119 -13.72 -6.80 11.27
N GLN A 120 -13.48 -6.03 12.33
CA GLN A 120 -13.09 -4.62 12.22
C GLN A 120 -11.76 -4.45 11.48
N ARG A 121 -10.76 -5.30 11.74
CA ARG A 121 -9.48 -5.26 11.01
C ARG A 121 -9.66 -5.61 9.52
N ALA A 122 -10.46 -6.62 9.21
CA ALA A 122 -10.75 -7.01 7.84
C ALA A 122 -11.50 -5.91 7.07
N GLU A 123 -12.43 -5.20 7.72
CA GLU A 123 -13.13 -4.06 7.12
C GLU A 123 -12.19 -2.89 6.81
N VAL A 124 -11.27 -2.57 7.73
CA VAL A 124 -10.26 -1.53 7.52
C VAL A 124 -9.32 -1.91 6.37
N GLU A 125 -8.78 -3.14 6.37
CA GLU A 125 -7.90 -3.61 5.30
C GLU A 125 -8.60 -3.60 3.93
N ARG A 126 -9.87 -4.03 3.88
CA ARG A 126 -10.67 -3.97 2.65
C ARG A 126 -10.85 -2.53 2.17
N LYS A 127 -11.18 -1.61 3.08
CA LYS A 127 -11.39 -0.19 2.76
C LYS A 127 -10.09 0.48 2.29
N GLU A 128 -8.97 0.21 2.94
CA GLU A 128 -7.66 0.74 2.54
C GLU A 128 -7.27 0.27 1.14
N LYS A 129 -7.54 -1.00 0.82
CA LYS A 129 -7.30 -1.55 -0.52
C LYS A 129 -8.21 -0.92 -1.58
N GLU A 130 -9.49 -0.74 -1.28
CA GLU A 130 -10.45 -0.06 -2.16
C GLU A 130 -10.05 1.41 -2.40
N ASP A 131 -9.65 2.13 -1.34
CA ASP A 131 -9.21 3.52 -1.42
C ASP A 131 -7.90 3.66 -2.23
N GLU A 132 -6.94 2.76 -2.05
CA GLU A 132 -5.70 2.76 -2.83
C GLU A 132 -5.96 2.46 -4.31
N GLU A 133 -6.83 1.50 -4.60
CA GLU A 133 -7.23 1.22 -5.97
C GLU A 133 -7.97 2.41 -6.61
N ALA A 134 -8.86 3.06 -5.86
CA ALA A 134 -9.55 4.28 -6.30
C ALA A 134 -8.56 5.41 -6.59
N ARG A 135 -7.58 5.64 -5.71
CA ARG A 135 -6.49 6.61 -5.94
C ARG A 135 -5.69 6.28 -7.20
N ARG A 136 -5.32 5.01 -7.39
CA ARG A 136 -4.58 4.56 -8.58
C ARG A 136 -5.40 4.76 -9.86
N ARG A 137 -6.70 4.43 -9.85
CA ARG A 137 -7.60 4.62 -10.98
C ARG A 137 -7.76 6.10 -11.33
N GLU A 138 -7.95 6.96 -10.32
CA GLU A 138 -8.09 8.40 -10.55
C GLU A 138 -6.80 9.03 -11.09
N GLN A 139 -5.64 8.68 -10.51
CA GLN A 139 -4.35 9.12 -11.04
C GLN A 139 -4.14 8.66 -12.49
N ALA A 140 -4.51 7.43 -12.83
CA ALA A 140 -4.44 6.93 -14.19
C ALA A 140 -5.37 7.71 -15.13
N ARG A 141 -6.57 8.07 -14.67
CA ARG A 141 -7.53 8.90 -15.43
C ARG A 141 -6.97 10.29 -15.70
N ILE A 142 -6.41 10.95 -14.68
CA ILE A 142 -5.77 12.27 -14.81
C ILE A 142 -4.61 12.19 -15.81
N LYS A 143 -3.71 11.20 -15.65
CA LYS A 143 -2.58 11.01 -16.58
C LYS A 143 -3.04 10.83 -18.03
N LYS A 144 -4.10 10.03 -18.26
CA LYS A 144 -4.69 9.84 -19.59
C LYS A 144 -5.27 11.13 -20.15
N GLN A 145 -6.04 11.88 -19.36
CA GLN A 145 -6.62 13.16 -19.80
C GLN A 145 -5.53 14.19 -20.12
N THR A 146 -4.52 14.32 -19.27
CA THR A 146 -3.38 15.22 -19.50
C THR A 146 -2.63 14.82 -20.77
N ARG A 147 -2.34 13.53 -20.97
CA ARG A 147 -1.69 13.05 -22.21
C ARG A 147 -2.54 13.35 -23.45
N LYS A 148 -3.87 13.20 -23.37
CA LYS A 148 -4.78 13.54 -24.47
C LYS A 148 -4.71 15.03 -24.80
N LYS A 149 -4.79 15.90 -23.79
CA LYS A 149 -4.67 17.37 -23.95
C LYS A 149 -3.33 17.76 -24.58
N LEU A 150 -2.23 17.20 -24.07
CA LEU A 150 -0.89 17.43 -24.62
C LEU A 150 -0.79 16.98 -26.08
N ARG A 151 -1.31 15.80 -26.41
CA ARG A 151 -1.34 15.31 -27.80
C ARG A 151 -2.09 16.27 -28.72
N THR A 152 -3.28 16.71 -28.32
CA THR A 152 -4.07 17.67 -29.12
C THR A 152 -3.34 18.99 -29.30
N LEU A 153 -2.69 19.51 -28.25
CA LEU A 153 -1.91 20.74 -28.33
C LEU A 153 -0.75 20.61 -29.34
N VAL A 154 0.03 19.53 -29.25
CA VAL A 154 1.16 19.28 -30.17
C VAL A 154 0.66 19.15 -31.62
N LEU A 155 -0.40 18.38 -31.86
CA LEU A 155 -0.94 18.20 -33.21
C LEU A 155 -1.49 19.49 -33.81
N LYS A 156 -2.06 20.38 -32.99
CA LYS A 156 -2.57 21.67 -33.44
C LYS A 156 -1.45 22.62 -33.90
N HIS A 157 -0.25 22.48 -33.32
CA HIS A 157 0.92 23.31 -33.61
C HIS A 157 2.00 22.56 -34.40
N LEU A 158 1.62 21.52 -35.13
CA LEU A 158 2.54 20.73 -35.93
C LEU A 158 2.97 21.54 -37.18
N GLN A 159 4.27 21.69 -37.37
CA GLN A 159 4.88 22.45 -38.48
C GLN A 159 5.65 21.51 -39.42
N ASN A 160 5.11 20.35 -39.76
CA ASN A 160 5.78 19.41 -40.67
C ASN A 160 5.49 19.81 -42.12
N ASP A 161 6.52 19.77 -42.97
CA ASP A 161 6.42 20.05 -44.41
C ASP A 161 7.08 18.92 -45.21
N ASP A 162 6.35 18.34 -46.17
CA ASP A 162 6.83 17.24 -47.01
C ASP A 162 7.77 17.71 -48.14
N GLN A 163 7.76 19.00 -48.47
CA GLN A 163 8.65 19.61 -49.46
C GLN A 163 9.99 20.04 -48.87
N ALA A 164 10.19 19.83 -47.56
CA ALA A 164 11.43 20.10 -46.88
C ALA A 164 12.59 19.22 -47.39
N SER A 165 13.72 19.84 -47.68
CA SER A 165 14.90 19.16 -48.25
C SER A 165 16.17 19.31 -47.42
N LEU A 166 16.20 20.26 -46.47
CA LEU A 166 17.39 20.50 -45.65
C LEU A 166 17.44 19.50 -44.50
N ARG A 167 18.53 18.73 -44.42
CA ARG A 167 18.73 17.77 -43.34
C ARG A 167 19.19 18.47 -42.08
N TYR A 168 18.37 18.42 -41.04
CA TYR A 168 18.72 18.88 -39.70
C TYR A 168 19.02 17.71 -38.76
N ASN A 169 20.23 17.68 -38.20
CA ASN A 169 20.64 16.63 -37.26
C ASN A 169 20.42 17.10 -35.81
N PHE A 170 19.88 16.23 -34.96
CA PHE A 170 19.60 16.52 -33.55
C PHE A 170 19.92 15.32 -32.67
N VAL A 171 20.20 15.57 -31.39
CA VAL A 171 20.63 14.54 -30.43
C VAL A 171 19.47 14.09 -29.56
N VAL A 172 19.32 12.78 -29.40
CA VAL A 172 18.34 12.15 -28.50
C VAL A 172 19.06 11.14 -27.61
N GLY A 173 19.38 11.55 -26.39
CA GLY A 173 20.24 10.77 -25.50
C GLY A 173 21.64 10.65 -26.12
N SER A 174 22.07 9.43 -26.46
CA SER A 174 23.37 9.16 -27.09
C SER A 174 23.32 9.07 -28.63
N ASN A 175 22.13 9.11 -29.23
CA ASN A 175 21.94 8.89 -30.67
C ASN A 175 21.73 10.21 -31.40
N VAL A 176 22.35 10.36 -32.57
CA VAL A 176 22.08 11.45 -33.51
C VAL A 176 21.02 11.01 -34.51
N LYS A 177 19.93 11.76 -34.58
CA LYS A 177 18.84 11.56 -35.53
C LYS A 177 18.77 12.75 -36.49
N TYR A 178 18.01 12.59 -37.56
CA TYR A 178 17.81 13.67 -38.52
C TYR A 178 16.35 13.79 -38.90
N VAL A 179 15.98 14.99 -39.34
CA VAL A 179 14.68 15.32 -39.92
C VAL A 179 14.90 16.31 -41.07
N PHE A 180 14.10 16.21 -42.12
CA PHE A 180 14.12 17.21 -43.18
C PHE A 180 13.25 18.41 -42.78
N VAL A 181 13.81 19.60 -42.91
CA VAL A 181 13.18 20.87 -42.53
C VAL A 181 13.29 21.91 -43.65
N THR A 182 12.48 22.95 -43.59
CA THR A 182 12.66 24.15 -44.42
C THR A 182 13.75 25.05 -43.84
N GLU A 183 14.22 26.03 -44.62
CA GLU A 183 15.24 26.98 -44.15
C GLU A 183 14.75 27.83 -42.98
N GLU A 184 13.49 28.27 -43.04
CA GLU A 184 12.83 29.01 -41.95
C GLU A 184 12.78 28.17 -40.66
N GLN A 185 12.39 26.90 -40.77
CA GLN A 185 12.35 25.99 -39.64
C GLN A 185 13.74 25.74 -39.05
N GLN A 186 14.77 25.59 -39.89
CA GLN A 186 16.16 25.46 -39.43
C GLN A 186 16.59 26.68 -38.60
N ASN A 187 16.24 27.89 -39.05
CA ASN A 187 16.53 29.13 -38.33
C ASN A 187 15.75 29.21 -37.01
N GLN A 188 14.46 28.87 -37.00
CA GLN A 188 13.65 28.83 -35.77
C GLN A 188 14.14 27.77 -34.77
N LEU A 189 14.62 26.62 -35.25
CA LEU A 189 15.23 25.59 -34.42
C LEU A 189 16.55 26.07 -33.81
N ALA A 190 17.38 26.76 -34.60
CA ALA A 190 18.64 27.34 -34.11
C ALA A 190 18.40 28.49 -33.11
N ALA A 191 17.34 29.27 -33.30
CA ALA A 191 16.92 30.33 -32.38
C ALA A 191 16.23 29.79 -31.10
N GLY A 192 15.82 28.52 -31.10
CA GLY A 192 15.11 27.90 -29.98
C GLY A 192 13.61 28.24 -29.90
N GLU A 193 13.04 28.79 -30.97
CA GLU A 193 11.60 29.12 -31.08
C GLU A 193 10.78 27.90 -31.52
N LEU A 194 11.39 26.99 -32.29
CA LEU A 194 10.81 25.72 -32.69
C LEU A 194 11.49 24.58 -31.93
N ALA A 195 10.73 23.52 -31.63
CA ALA A 195 11.24 22.35 -30.92
C ALA A 195 10.82 21.05 -31.60
N ILE A 196 11.72 20.07 -31.60
CA ILE A 196 11.46 18.73 -32.12
C ILE A 196 10.92 17.86 -30.98
N THR A 197 9.79 17.18 -31.22
CA THR A 197 9.16 16.29 -30.23
C THR A 197 8.71 14.99 -30.85
N PHE A 198 8.57 13.97 -30.01
CA PHE A 198 8.15 12.63 -30.40
C PHE A 198 6.72 12.36 -29.94
N ILE A 199 5.83 12.08 -30.90
CA ILE A 199 4.44 11.74 -30.62
C ILE A 199 4.32 10.22 -30.39
N ASP A 200 3.51 9.83 -29.42
CA ASP A 200 3.22 8.42 -29.05
C ASP A 200 4.40 7.58 -28.54
N GLY A 201 5.55 8.20 -28.28
CA GLY A 201 6.73 7.50 -27.76
C GLY A 201 7.53 6.77 -28.85
N LYS A 202 7.21 6.98 -30.12
CA LYS A 202 8.08 6.60 -31.24
C LYS A 202 9.27 7.55 -31.23
N ARG A 203 10.45 7.05 -30.86
CA ARG A 203 11.69 7.83 -30.83
C ARG A 203 12.59 7.38 -31.94
#